data_AF-A0A9X6QTX7-F1
#
_entry.id   AF-A0A9X6QTX7-F1
#
_cell.length_a   1.000
_cell.length_b   1.000
_cell.length_c   1.000
_cell.angle_alpha   90.00
_cell.angle_beta   90.00
_cell.angle_gamma   90.00
#
_symmetry.space_group_name_H-M   'P 1'
#
loop_
_entity.id
_entity.type
_entity.pdbx_description
1 polymer ?
#
loop_
_entity_poly.entity_id
_entity_poly.type
_entity_poly.pdbx_seq_one_letter_code
_entity_poly.pdbx_strand_id
1 'polypeptide(L)'
;MIESGFVILIGLAGGIAVGSGYVAFLAVLGIIPRLAQLTRSGKHIQYFEWAVIAGTLTGAWCSLKNITFQTSQYWLVILGIFCGTFIGMLAAALTEVLNVLPILAKRVGVEGKIIVLLVALVLGKVIGSLFHWIYFVK
;
A
#
# COMPACT_ATOMS: atom_id res chain seq x y z
N MET A 1 -4.41 -35.93 12.82
CA MET A 1 -5.20 -35.59 11.60
C MET A 1 -6.09 -34.35 11.79
N ILE A 2 -6.84 -34.22 12.90
CA ILE A 2 -7.68 -33.04 13.16
C ILE A 2 -6.85 -31.75 13.25
N GLU A 3 -5.66 -31.78 13.87
CA GLU A 3 -4.79 -30.61 13.98
C GLU A 3 -4.23 -30.14 12.63
N SER A 4 -3.85 -31.08 11.74
CA SER A 4 -3.36 -30.74 10.40
C SER A 4 -4.43 -30.08 9.55
N GLY A 5 -5.69 -30.53 9.66
CA GLY A 5 -6.82 -29.91 8.97
C GLY A 5 -7.08 -28.48 9.45
N PHE A 6 -6.96 -28.23 10.75
CA PHE A 6 -7.14 -26.89 11.33
C PHE A 6 -6.03 -25.93 10.91
N VAL A 7 -4.78 -26.39 10.87
CA VAL A 7 -3.64 -25.60 10.39
C VAL A 7 -3.78 -25.23 8.91
N ILE A 8 -4.24 -26.16 8.07
CA ILE A 8 -4.51 -25.89 6.65
C ILE A 8 -5.62 -24.84 6.51
N LEU A 9 -6.71 -24.96 7.29
CA LEU A 9 -7.82 -24.02 7.26
C LEU A 9 -7.37 -22.60 7.68
N ILE A 10 -6.63 -22.48 8.78
CA ILE A 10 -6.11 -21.20 9.27
C ILE A 10 -5.12 -20.60 8.26
N GLY A 11 -4.23 -21.42 7.71
CA GLY A 11 -3.27 -20.99 6.69
C GLY A 11 -3.96 -20.48 5.43
N LEU A 12 -5.01 -21.16 4.97
CA LEU A 12 -5.79 -20.78 3.79
C LEU A 12 -6.61 -19.50 4.07
N ALA A 13 -7.26 -19.40 5.23
CA ALA A 13 -7.99 -18.20 5.64
C ALA A 13 -7.06 -16.99 5.74
N GLY A 14 -5.89 -17.14 6.34
CA GLY A 14 -4.86 -16.10 6.41
C GLY A 14 -4.36 -15.68 5.03
N GLY A 15 -4.13 -16.65 4.13
CA GLY A 15 -3.73 -16.39 2.75
C GLY A 15 -4.78 -15.59 1.97
N ILE A 16 -6.05 -15.96 2.07
CA ILE A 16 -7.15 -15.22 1.42
C ILE A 16 -7.28 -13.81 2.01
N ALA A 17 -7.17 -13.66 3.33
CA ALA A 17 -7.27 -12.35 3.99
C ALA A 17 -6.13 -11.42 3.55
N VAL A 18 -4.89 -11.89 3.53
CA VAL A 18 -3.74 -11.09 3.11
C VAL A 18 -3.78 -10.78 1.60
N GLY A 19 -4.11 -11.78 0.77
CA GLY A 19 -4.20 -11.61 -0.68
C GLY A 19 -5.29 -10.63 -1.10
N SER A 20 -6.48 -10.75 -0.51
CA SER A 20 -7.58 -9.81 -0.75
C SER A 20 -7.26 -8.39 -0.29
N GLY A 21 -6.63 -8.24 0.89
CA GLY A 21 -6.16 -6.95 1.39
C GLY A 21 -5.14 -6.29 0.45
N TYR A 22 -4.19 -7.06 -0.07
CA TYR A 22 -3.19 -6.57 -1.01
C TYR A 22 -3.80 -6.09 -2.33
N VAL A 23 -4.68 -6.89 -2.95
CA VAL A 23 -5.35 -6.52 -4.21
C VAL A 23 -6.27 -5.30 -4.00
N ALA A 24 -7.03 -5.27 -2.91
CA ALA A 24 -7.90 -4.14 -2.57
C ALA A 24 -7.08 -2.84 -2.38
N PHE A 25 -5.93 -2.92 -1.70
CA PHE A 25 -5.05 -1.77 -1.51
C PHE A 25 -4.53 -1.20 -2.84
N LEU A 26 -4.04 -2.06 -3.74
CA LEU A 26 -3.56 -1.62 -5.06
C LEU A 26 -4.67 -1.02 -5.92
N ALA A 27 -5.88 -1.58 -5.83
CA ALA A 27 -7.05 -1.11 -6.55
C ALA A 27 -7.54 0.25 -6.03
N VAL A 28 -7.65 0.43 -4.71
CA VAL A 28 -8.09 1.69 -4.07
C VAL A 28 -7.13 2.84 -4.36
N LEU A 29 -5.82 2.58 -4.31
CA LEU A 29 -4.81 3.58 -4.70
C LEU A 29 -4.77 3.84 -6.21
N GLY A 30 -5.40 2.97 -7.02
CA GLY A 30 -5.42 3.11 -8.47
C GLY A 30 -4.03 2.92 -9.11
N ILE A 31 -3.18 2.08 -8.53
CA ILE A 31 -1.81 1.87 -9.04
C ILE A 31 -1.84 1.18 -10.41
N ILE A 32 -2.65 0.14 -10.53
CA ILE A 32 -2.82 -0.65 -11.75
C ILE A 32 -3.33 0.24 -12.92
N PRO A 33 -4.41 1.02 -12.77
CA PRO A 33 -4.86 1.90 -13.85
C PRO A 33 -3.85 3.00 -14.20
N ARG A 34 -3.10 3.56 -13.23
CA ARG A 34 -2.02 4.53 -13.50
C ARG A 34 -0.89 3.93 -14.33
N LEU A 35 -0.46 2.70 -14.02
CA LEU A 35 0.52 1.96 -14.83
C LEU A 35 0.03 1.79 -16.26
N ALA A 36 -1.22 1.33 -16.44
CA ALA A 36 -1.80 1.15 -17.76
C ALA A 36 -1.89 2.46 -18.55
N GLN A 37 -2.17 3.59 -17.89
CA GLN A 37 -2.20 4.92 -18.49
C GLN A 37 -0.79 5.40 -18.89
N LEU A 38 0.22 5.24 -18.02
CA LEU A 38 1.61 5.60 -18.30
C LEU A 38 2.16 4.84 -19.52
N THR A 39 1.83 3.56 -19.66
CA THR A 39 2.22 2.72 -20.81
C THR A 39 1.32 2.92 -22.04
N ARG A 40 0.40 3.90 -22.02
CA ARG A 40 -0.60 4.18 -23.08
C ARG A 40 -1.40 2.94 -23.52
N SER A 41 -1.55 1.97 -22.62
CA SER A 41 -2.15 0.65 -22.87
C SER A 41 -3.40 0.42 -22.00
N GLY A 42 -4.28 1.43 -21.94
CA GLY A 42 -5.52 1.38 -21.14
C GLY A 42 -6.50 0.27 -21.51
N LYS A 43 -6.38 -0.34 -22.70
CA LYS A 43 -7.19 -1.49 -23.12
C LYS A 43 -6.76 -2.83 -22.48
N HIS A 44 -5.56 -2.91 -21.91
CA HIS A 44 -4.93 -4.16 -21.47
C HIS A 44 -4.65 -4.22 -19.96
N ILE A 45 -5.56 -3.67 -19.14
CA ILE A 45 -5.42 -3.62 -17.67
C ILE A 45 -5.25 -5.03 -17.06
N GLN A 46 -5.95 -6.03 -17.60
CA GLN A 46 -5.90 -7.41 -17.11
C GLN A 46 -4.48 -8.00 -17.11
N TYR A 47 -3.63 -7.63 -18.07
CA TYR A 47 -2.25 -8.13 -18.11
C TYR A 47 -1.41 -7.58 -16.96
N PHE A 48 -1.66 -6.34 -16.52
CA PHE A 48 -1.01 -5.77 -15.36
C PHE A 48 -1.48 -6.43 -14.07
N GLU A 49 -2.77 -6.75 -13.95
CA GLU A 49 -3.31 -7.51 -12.82
C GLU A 49 -2.64 -8.89 -12.71
N TRP A 50 -2.57 -9.64 -13.82
CA TRP A 50 -1.90 -10.93 -13.85
C TRP A 50 -0.40 -10.83 -13.55
N ALA A 51 0.28 -9.79 -14.03
CA ALA A 51 1.70 -9.58 -13.71
C ALA A 51 1.93 -9.33 -12.21
N VAL A 52 1.06 -8.55 -11.56
CA VAL A 52 1.11 -8.30 -10.11
C VAL A 52 0.82 -9.57 -9.32
N ILE A 53 -0.19 -10.34 -9.72
CA ILE A 53 -0.54 -11.62 -9.08
C ILE A 53 0.62 -12.62 -9.21
N ALA A 54 1.20 -12.76 -10.41
CA ALA A 54 2.35 -13.62 -10.63
C ALA A 54 3.58 -13.19 -9.82
N GLY A 55 3.85 -11.88 -9.75
CA GLY A 55 4.94 -11.31 -8.97
C GLY A 55 4.79 -11.57 -7.47
N THR A 56 3.59 -11.37 -6.93
CA THR A 56 3.32 -11.62 -5.50
C THR A 56 3.36 -13.10 -5.14
N LEU A 57 2.81 -13.98 -5.98
CA LEU A 57 2.92 -15.43 -5.79
C LEU A 57 4.39 -15.89 -5.78
N THR A 58 5.17 -15.42 -6.76
CA THR A 58 6.59 -15.77 -6.87
C THR A 58 7.39 -15.22 -5.69
N GLY A 59 7.13 -13.97 -5.28
CA GLY A 59 7.76 -13.34 -4.12
C GLY A 59 7.43 -14.04 -2.81
N ALA A 60 6.16 -14.40 -2.59
CA ALA A 60 5.73 -15.14 -1.42
C ALA A 60 6.40 -16.52 -1.34
N TRP A 61 6.48 -17.23 -2.47
CA TRP A 61 7.15 -18.52 -2.55
C TRP A 61 8.65 -18.42 -2.26
N CYS A 62 9.31 -17.38 -2.80
CA CYS A 62 10.71 -17.10 -2.55
C CYS A 62 11.00 -16.77 -1.08
N SER A 63 10.11 -15.99 -0.45
CA SER A 63 10.18 -15.61 0.96
C SER A 63 10.05 -16.82 1.88
N LEU A 64 9.08 -17.70 1.62
CA LEU A 64 8.89 -18.94 2.39
C LEU A 64 10.11 -19.85 2.38
N LYS A 65 10.80 -19.94 1.24
CA LYS A 65 12.01 -20.76 1.09
C LYS A 65 13.29 -20.08 1.58
N ASN A 66 13.22 -18.84 2.08
CA ASN A 66 14.39 -18.01 2.44
C ASN A 66 15.51 -18.09 1.39
N ILE A 67 15.14 -18.02 0.12
CA ILE A 67 16.12 -18.15 -0.96
C ILE A 67 16.96 -16.87 -0.98
N THR A 68 18.20 -16.99 -0.53
CA THR A 68 19.20 -15.93 -0.66
C THR A 68 19.85 -16.06 -2.03
N PHE A 69 19.48 -15.18 -2.96
CA PHE A 69 20.18 -15.10 -4.24
C PHE A 69 21.52 -14.40 -4.06
N GLN A 70 22.62 -15.09 -4.40
CA GLN A 70 23.92 -14.46 -4.61
C GLN A 70 23.92 -13.79 -5.99
N THR A 71 23.25 -12.65 -6.05
CA THR A 71 23.05 -11.91 -7.30
C THR A 71 24.18 -10.92 -7.54
N SER A 72 24.61 -10.78 -8.79
CA SER A 72 25.62 -9.80 -9.20
C SER A 72 25.16 -8.37 -8.91
N GLN A 73 26.09 -7.50 -8.53
CA GLN A 73 25.87 -6.08 -8.22
C GLN A 73 25.04 -5.32 -9.28
N TYR A 74 25.21 -5.67 -10.56
CA TYR A 74 24.46 -5.04 -11.67
C TYR A 74 22.96 -5.35 -11.63
N TRP A 75 22.58 -6.55 -11.17
CA TRP A 75 21.18 -6.94 -11.05
C TRP A 75 20.48 -6.25 -9.86
N LEU A 76 21.23 -5.87 -8.82
CA LEU A 76 20.68 -5.10 -7.71
C LEU A 76 20.29 -3.69 -8.15
N VAL A 77 21.06 -3.07 -9.06
CA VAL A 77 20.76 -1.74 -9.59
C VAL A 77 19.42 -1.74 -10.34
N ILE A 78 19.18 -2.71 -11.22
CA ILE A 78 17.93 -2.77 -11.98
C ILE A 78 16.72 -3.01 -11.05
N LEU A 79 16.86 -3.90 -10.06
CA LEU A 79 15.82 -4.13 -9.06
C LEU A 79 15.56 -2.90 -8.20
N GLY A 80 16.60 -2.14 -7.86
CA GLY A 80 16.50 -0.89 -7.14
C GLY A 80 15.68 0.17 -7.89
N ILE A 81 15.89 0.30 -9.20
CA ILE A 81 15.11 1.21 -10.04
C ILE A 81 13.63 0.79 -10.09
N PHE A 82 13.35 -0.51 -10.24
CA PHE A 82 11.96 -1.01 -10.21
C PHE A 82 11.30 -0.78 -8.85
N CYS A 83 12.01 -1.01 -7.75
CA CYS A 83 11.50 -0.73 -6.41
C CYS A 83 11.26 0.77 -6.21
N GLY A 84 12.18 1.62 -6.66
CA GLY A 84 12.06 3.08 -6.59
C GLY A 84 10.87 3.62 -7.38
N THR A 85 10.63 3.10 -8.59
CA THR A 85 9.47 3.49 -9.41
C THR A 85 8.15 3.05 -8.77
N PHE A 86 8.11 1.84 -8.19
CA PHE A 86 6.94 1.36 -7.45
C PHE A 86 6.63 2.22 -6.21
N ILE A 87 7.64 2.50 -5.38
CA ILE A 87 7.48 3.36 -4.19
C ILE A 87 7.09 4.79 -4.60
N GLY A 88 7.70 5.32 -5.67
CA GLY A 88 7.35 6.64 -6.21
C GLY A 88 5.90 6.72 -6.66
N MET A 89 5.40 5.68 -7.33
CA MET A 89 3.99 5.60 -7.72
C MET A 89 3.05 5.47 -6.51
N LEU A 90 3.43 4.67 -5.50
CA LEU A 90 2.68 4.57 -4.25
C LEU A 90 2.57 5.94 -3.57
N ALA A 91 3.67 6.68 -3.46
CA ALA A 91 3.69 8.01 -2.87
C ALA A 91 2.79 8.99 -3.64
N ALA A 92 2.91 9.03 -4.97
CA ALA A 92 2.06 9.86 -5.82
C ALA A 92 0.56 9.51 -5.66
N ALA A 93 0.23 8.22 -5.67
CA ALA A 93 -1.13 7.75 -5.47
C ALA A 93 -1.70 8.15 -4.11
N LEU A 94 -0.89 8.06 -3.06
CA LEU A 94 -1.29 8.46 -1.72
C LEU A 94 -1.57 9.97 -1.66
N THR A 95 -0.72 10.80 -2.27
CA THR A 95 -0.94 12.25 -2.31
C THR A 95 -2.21 12.65 -3.06
N GLU A 96 -2.55 11.95 -4.14
CA GLU A 96 -3.79 12.19 -4.86
C GLU A 96 -5.02 11.85 -4.01
N VAL A 97 -5.02 10.71 -3.32
CA VAL A 97 -6.11 10.34 -2.41
C VAL A 97 -6.23 11.34 -1.24
N LEU A 98 -5.11 11.81 -0.69
CA LEU A 98 -5.11 12.83 0.35
C LEU A 98 -5.71 14.15 -0.13
N ASN A 99 -5.44 14.55 -1.38
CA ASN A 99 -6.04 15.73 -1.99
C ASN A 99 -7.57 15.61 -2.21
N VAL A 100 -8.14 14.40 -2.15
CA VAL A 100 -9.60 14.18 -2.20
C VAL A 100 -10.27 14.44 -0.85
N LEU A 101 -9.56 14.31 0.29
CA LEU A 101 -10.15 14.53 1.62
C LEU A 101 -10.72 15.96 1.80
N PRO A 102 -10.03 17.05 1.41
CA PRO A 102 -10.60 18.40 1.46
C PRO A 102 -11.83 18.55 0.57
N ILE A 103 -11.85 17.90 -0.60
CA ILE A 103 -12.97 17.96 -1.56
C ILE A 103 -14.19 17.26 -0.96
N LEU A 104 -14.00 16.10 -0.32
CA LEU A 104 -15.04 15.40 0.41
C LEU A 104 -15.57 16.24 1.57
N ALA A 105 -14.69 16.85 2.38
CA ALA A 105 -15.09 17.74 3.46
C ALA A 105 -15.94 18.92 2.94
N LYS A 106 -15.57 19.49 1.79
CA LYS A 106 -16.36 20.52 1.11
C LYS A 106 -17.75 20.01 0.71
N ARG A 107 -17.82 18.83 0.07
CA ARG A 107 -19.08 18.22 -0.39
C ARG A 107 -20.02 17.80 0.74
N VAL A 108 -19.50 17.45 1.91
CA VAL A 108 -20.30 17.14 3.11
C VAL A 108 -20.89 18.42 3.75
N GLY A 109 -20.63 19.61 3.18
CA GLY A 109 -21.16 20.88 3.67
C GLY A 109 -20.32 21.48 4.81
N VAL A 110 -19.06 21.05 4.95
CA VAL A 110 -18.13 21.55 5.97
C VAL A 110 -17.41 22.81 5.49
N GLU A 111 -17.94 23.52 4.49
CA GLU A 111 -17.33 24.67 3.81
C GLU A 111 -16.86 25.78 4.76
N GLY A 112 -17.57 26.02 5.87
CA GLY A 112 -17.19 27.00 6.90
C GLY A 112 -16.36 26.45 8.06
N LYS A 113 -16.20 25.13 8.19
CA LYS A 113 -15.56 24.48 9.35
C LYS A 113 -14.26 23.73 8.99
N ILE A 114 -13.82 23.74 7.73
CA ILE A 114 -12.53 23.14 7.33
C ILE A 114 -11.37 23.71 8.14
N ILE A 115 -11.38 25.03 8.42
CA ILE A 115 -10.37 25.67 9.28
C ILE A 115 -10.43 25.11 10.70
N VAL A 116 -11.63 24.94 11.28
CA VAL A 116 -11.80 24.36 12.62
C VAL A 116 -11.31 22.92 12.68
N LEU A 117 -11.59 22.13 11.64
CA LEU A 117 -11.13 20.74 11.51
C LEU A 117 -9.61 20.66 11.41
N LEU A 118 -9.00 21.56 10.63
CA LEU A 118 -7.55 21.64 10.45
C LEU A 118 -6.86 22.10 11.74
N VAL A 119 -7.42 23.09 12.45
CA VAL A 119 -6.95 23.53 13.78
C VAL A 119 -7.08 22.41 14.81
N ALA A 120 -8.19 21.65 14.83
CA ALA A 120 -8.36 20.51 15.72
C ALA A 120 -7.32 19.41 15.45
N LEU A 121 -7.01 19.13 14.18
CA LEU A 121 -5.99 18.15 13.79
C LEU A 121 -4.58 18.60 14.19
N VAL A 122 -4.24 19.88 13.98
CA VAL A 122 -2.96 20.46 14.39
C VAL A 122 -2.82 20.43 15.92
N LEU A 123 -3.85 20.85 16.66
CA LEU A 123 -3.86 20.80 18.12
C LEU A 123 -3.70 19.37 18.64
N GLY A 124 -4.40 18.40 18.05
CA GLY A 124 -4.23 16.99 18.37
C GLY A 124 -2.79 16.51 18.18
N LYS A 125 -2.13 16.90 17.07
CA LYS A 125 -0.70 16.61 16.84
C LYS A 125 0.22 17.27 17.87
N VAL A 126 -0.01 18.54 18.22
CA VAL A 126 0.79 19.26 19.21
C VAL A 126 0.65 18.63 20.59
N ILE A 127 -0.57 18.34 21.03
CA ILE A 127 -0.85 17.69 22.32
C ILE A 127 -0.24 16.29 22.35
N GLY A 128 -0.42 15.50 21.29
CA GLY A 128 0.17 14.16 21.19
C GLY A 128 1.70 14.18 21.23
N SER A 129 2.34 15.14 20.55
CA SER A 129 3.79 15.34 20.60
C SER A 129 4.28 15.74 21.99
N LEU A 130 3.56 16.65 22.66
CA LEU A 130 3.88 17.05 24.04
C LEU A 130 3.75 15.88 25.00
N PHE A 131 2.68 15.09 24.88
CA PHE A 131 2.47 13.91 25.71
C PHE A 131 3.60 12.88 25.52
N HIS A 132 4.00 12.61 24.28
CA HIS A 132 5.12 11.71 23.99
C HIS A 132 6.41 12.18 24.66
N TRP A 133 6.74 13.47 24.59
CA TRP A 133 7.95 14.02 25.20
C TRP A 133 7.90 14.03 26.74
N ILE A 134 6.75 14.31 27.34
CA ILE A 134 6.63 14.45 28.80
C ILE A 134 6.57 13.09 29.50
N TYR A 135 5.87 12.11 28.91
CA TYR A 135 5.58 10.83 29.56
C TYR A 135 6.40 9.65 29.04
N PHE A 136 6.74 9.63 27.75
CA PHE A 136 7.37 8.46 27.11
C PHE A 136 8.89 8.59 26.94
N VAL A 137 9.40 9.83 26.84
CA VAL A 137 10.82 10.12 26.62
C VAL A 137 11.56 10.44 27.92
N LYS A 138 10.86 10.45 29.05
CA LYS A 138 11.44 10.57 30.39
C LYS A 138 11.73 9.18 30.97
#